data_AF-X1QW74-F1
#
_entry.id   AF-X1QW74-F1
#
_cell.length_a   1.000
_cell.length_b   1.000
_cell.length_c   1.000
_cell.angle_alpha   90.00
_cell.angle_beta   90.00
_cell.angle_gamma   90.00
#
_symmetry.space_group_name_H-M   'P 1'
#
loop_
_entity.id
_entity.type
_entity.pdbx_description
1 polymer ?
#
loop_
_entity_poly.entity_id
_entity_poly.type
_entity_poly.pdbx_seq_one_letter_code
_entity_poly.pdbx_strand_id
1 'polypeptide(L)' 'MNSKKVGKKYKYIDHLSDIGIEFYGKKLEELFENAAVGMFSIMCDLKLVKPQEKRNIKISQKDSCYEDLLVLWLERLLY' A
#
# COMPACT_ATOMS: atom_id res chain seq x y z
N MET A 1 16.46 17.98 -15.92
CA MET A 1 16.12 16.61 -16.39
C MET A 1 16.78 15.61 -15.45
N ASN A 2 15.99 14.88 -14.65
CA ASN A 2 16.43 13.65 -13.99
C ASN A 2 15.18 12.85 -13.61
N SER A 3 14.62 12.18 -14.62
CA SER A 3 13.57 11.19 -14.44
C SER A 3 14.21 9.98 -13.75
N LYS A 4 14.20 9.96 -12.41
CA LYS A 4 14.40 8.71 -11.66
C LYS A 4 13.36 7.74 -12.21
N LYS A 5 13.80 6.65 -12.86
CA LYS A 5 12.94 5.53 -13.23
C LYS A 5 12.09 5.16 -12.01
N VAL A 6 10.82 5.54 -12.02
CA VAL A 6 9.85 5.08 -11.03
C VAL A 6 9.64 3.61 -11.37
N GLY A 7 10.31 2.73 -10.63
CA GLY A 7 9.98 1.30 -10.67
C GLY A 7 8.49 1.14 -10.37
N LYS A 8 7.82 0.16 -11.01
CA LYS A 8 6.41 -0.12 -10.72
C LYS A 8 6.24 -0.32 -9.21
N LYS A 9 5.32 0.43 -8.60
CA LYS A 9 5.02 0.36 -7.16
C LYS A 9 4.30 -0.95 -6.81
N TYR A 10 3.40 -1.37 -7.69
CA TYR A 10 2.65 -2.60 -7.58
C TYR A 10 2.16 -3.10 -8.95
N LYS A 11 1.68 -4.33 -9.00
CA LYS A 11 0.92 -4.92 -10.12
C LYS A 11 -0.25 -5.73 -9.55
N TYR A 12 -1.33 -5.79 -10.31
CA TYR A 12 -2.44 -6.70 -10.00
C TYR A 12 -2.07 -8.12 -10.41
N ILE A 13 -2.56 -9.07 -9.63
CA ILE A 13 -2.59 -10.50 -9.95
C ILE A 13 -4.07 -10.86 -10.03
N ASP A 14 -4.52 -11.24 -11.22
CA ASP A 14 -5.89 -11.69 -11.42
C ASP A 14 -6.10 -13.03 -10.72
N HIS A 15 -7.15 -13.10 -9.91
CA HIS A 15 -7.73 -14.33 -9.40
C HIS A 15 -9.22 -14.34 -9.76
N LEU A 16 -9.80 -15.53 -9.87
CA LEU A 16 -11.22 -15.74 -10.21
C LEU A 16 -12.23 -15.14 -9.21
N SER A 17 -11.79 -14.62 -8.07
CA SER A 17 -12.69 -14.19 -6.97
C SER A 17 -12.22 -12.90 -6.32
N ASP A 18 -10.92 -12.75 -6.12
CA ASP A 18 -10.31 -11.58 -5.51
C ASP A 18 -9.29 -10.92 -6.43
N ILE A 19 -8.85 -9.73 -6.07
CA ILE A 19 -7.72 -9.05 -6.73
C ILE A 19 -6.50 -9.21 -5.83
N GLY A 20 -5.48 -9.92 -6.33
CA GLY A 20 -4.17 -9.95 -5.69
C GLY A 20 -3.36 -8.70 -6.03
N ILE A 21 -2.50 -8.26 -5.12
CA ILE A 21 -1.53 -7.19 -5.38
C ILE A 21 -0.14 -7.68 -5.04
N GLU A 22 0.78 -7.57 -5.99
CA GLU A 22 2.21 -7.67 -5.74
C GLU A 22 2.83 -6.28 -5.76
N PHE A 23 3.45 -5.88 -4.66
CA PHE A 23 4.04 -4.56 -4.45
C PHE A 23 5.55 -4.65 -4.19
N TYR A 24 6.27 -3.58 -4.51
CA TYR A 24 7.73 -3.55 -4.50
C TYR A 24 8.23 -2.32 -3.76
N GLY A 25 9.39 -2.42 -3.13
CA GLY A 25 10.03 -1.33 -2.40
C GLY A 25 11.49 -1.65 -2.15
N LYS A 26 12.33 -0.62 -2.02
CA LYS A 26 13.75 -0.80 -1.67
C LYS A 26 13.97 -0.84 -0.16
N LYS A 27 12.96 -0.43 0.61
CA LYS A 27 12.92 -0.43 2.06
C LYS A 27 11.58 -0.97 2.54
N LEU A 28 11.53 -1.39 3.80
CA LEU A 28 10.32 -1.94 4.39
C LEU A 28 9.18 -0.90 4.42
N GLU A 29 9.51 0.36 4.74
CA GLU A 29 8.55 1.46 4.76
C GLU A 29 7.94 1.69 3.37
N GLU A 30 8.77 1.63 2.32
CA GLU A 30 8.29 1.74 0.93
C GLU A 30 7.37 0.58 0.55
N LEU A 31 7.62 -0.64 1.05
CA LEU A 31 6.74 -1.79 0.82
C LEU A 31 5.36 -1.55 1.44
N PHE A 32 5.30 -1.08 2.69
CA PHE A 32 4.04 -0.78 3.38
C PHE A 32 3.28 0.36 2.71
N GLU A 33 3.98 1.41 2.28
CA GLU A 33 3.38 2.51 1.51
C GLU A 33 2.84 2.02 0.17
N ASN A 34 3.61 1.23 -0.58
CA ASN A 34 3.20 0.77 -1.90
C ASN A 34 2.09 -0.30 -1.85
N ALA A 35 2.04 -1.11 -0.79
CA ALA A 35 0.91 -2.00 -0.52
C ALA A 35 -0.39 -1.20 -0.32
N ALA A 36 -0.34 -0.13 0.49
CA ALA A 36 -1.48 0.77 0.70
C ALA A 36 -1.92 1.46 -0.60
N VAL A 37 -0.97 1.95 -1.41
CA VAL A 37 -1.26 2.53 -2.73
C VAL A 37 -1.94 1.50 -3.63
N GLY A 38 -1.44 0.25 -3.64
CA GLY A 38 -2.06 -0.85 -4.38
C GLY A 38 -3.51 -1.09 -3.95
N MET A 39 -3.75 -1.22 -2.65
CA MET A 39 -5.08 -1.48 -2.09
C MET A 39 -6.09 -0.38 -2.48
N PHE A 40 -5.76 0.89 -2.24
CA PHE A 40 -6.68 1.98 -2.58
C PHE A 40 -6.90 2.13 -4.10
N SER A 41 -5.91 1.76 -4.92
CA SER A 41 -6.05 1.81 -6.37
C SER A 41 -7.04 0.78 -6.94
N ILE A 42 -7.39 -0.25 -6.17
CA ILE A 42 -8.51 -1.16 -6.49
C ILE A 42 -9.85 -0.41 -6.34
N MET A 43 -9.95 0.49 -5.36
CA MET A 43 -11.20 1.18 -5.01
C MET A 43 -11.48 2.37 -5.93
N CYS A 44 -10.46 3.15 -6.29
CA CYS A 44 -10.62 4.32 -7.14
C CYS A 44 -9.32 4.76 -7.85
N ASP A 45 -9.45 5.63 -8.86
CA ASP A 45 -8.29 6.27 -9.47
C ASP A 45 -7.70 7.33 -8.52
N LEU A 46 -6.57 6.97 -7.89
CA LEU A 46 -5.84 7.81 -6.94
C LEU A 46 -5.36 9.13 -7.54
N LYS A 47 -5.24 9.25 -8.88
CA LYS A 47 -4.86 10.52 -9.52
C LYS A 47 -5.95 11.59 -9.43
N LEU A 48 -7.19 11.18 -9.22
CA LEU A 48 -8.34 12.07 -9.08
C LEU A 48 -8.57 12.51 -7.63
N VAL A 49 -7.93 11.84 -6.66
CA VAL A 49 -8.08 12.13 -5.23
C VAL A 49 -7.23 13.34 -4.84
N LYS A 50 -7.88 14.37 -4.29
CA LYS A 50 -7.20 15.57 -3.79
C LYS A 50 -6.82 15.42 -2.31
N PRO A 51 -5.57 15.70 -1.91
CA PRO A 51 -5.16 15.62 -0.51
C PRO A 51 -5.71 16.82 0.27
N GLN A 52 -6.89 16.66 0.89
CA GLN A 52 -7.53 17.71 1.69
C GLN A 52 -7.20 17.59 3.19
N GLU A 53 -6.94 16.37 3.66
CA GLU A 53 -6.64 16.07 5.06
C GLU A 53 -5.37 15.24 5.18
N LYS A 54 -4.72 15.35 6.34
CA LYS A 54 -3.60 14.48 6.73
C LYS A 54 -3.89 13.89 8.10
N ARG A 55 -3.75 12.58 8.21
CA ARG A 55 -3.89 11.84 9.47
C ARG A 55 -2.60 11.10 9.78
N ASN A 56 -2.23 11.05 11.05
CA ASN A 56 -1.11 10.26 11.53
C ASN A 56 -1.66 8.96 12.12
N ILE A 57 -1.27 7.84 11.52
CA ILE A 57 -1.66 6.51 11.99
C ILE A 57 -0.42 5.86 12.58
N LYS A 58 -0.57 5.27 13.77
CA LYS A 58 0.46 4.44 14.41
C LYS A 58 -0.10 3.04 14.60
N ILE A 59 0.69 2.05 14.22
CA ILE A 59 0.40 0.63 14.44
C ILE A 59 1.54 0.03 15.24
N SER A 60 1.21 -0.91 16.11
CA SER A 60 2.18 -1.74 16.82
C SER A 60 1.50 -3.04 17.25
N GLN A 61 2.25 -4.13 17.22
CA GLN A 61 1.76 -5.43 17.63
C GLN A 61 2.91 -6.21 18.25
N LYS A 62 2.69 -6.78 19.44
CA LYS A 62 3.70 -7.57 20.15
C LYS A 62 3.87 -8.93 19.49
N ASP A 63 5.10 -9.43 19.49
CA ASP A 63 5.46 -10.78 19.02
C ASP A 63 4.93 -11.12 17.60
N SER A 64 4.85 -10.11 16.73
CA SER A 64 4.31 -10.21 15.37
C SER A 64 5.40 -10.16 14.32
N CYS A 65 5.16 -10.82 13.17
CA CYS A 65 6.03 -10.69 12.01
C CYS A 65 5.65 -9.46 11.15
N TYR A 66 6.42 -9.21 10.10
CA TYR A 66 6.15 -8.07 9.22
C TYR A 66 4.86 -8.24 8.42
N GLU A 67 4.48 -9.48 8.12
CA GLU A 67 3.25 -9.83 7.42
C GLU A 67 2.01 -9.49 8.27
N ASP A 68 2.02 -9.85 9.56
CA ASP A 68 0.96 -9.49 10.50
C ASP A 68 0.82 -7.96 10.61
N LEU A 69 1.95 -7.26 10.74
CA LEU A 69 1.96 -5.80 10.83
C LEU A 69 1.46 -5.15 9.53
N LEU A 70 1.70 -5.76 8.37
CA LEU A 70 1.19 -5.30 7.09
C LEU A 70 -0.32 -5.48 6.99
N VAL A 71 -0.87 -6.60 7.46
CA VAL A 71 -2.32 -6.80 7.52
C VAL A 71 -2.95 -5.71 8.40
N LEU A 72 -2.43 -5.52 9.62
CA LEU A 72 -2.90 -4.47 10.53
C LEU A 72 -2.77 -3.07 9.91
N TRP A 73 -1.71 -2.81 9.16
CA TRP A 73 -1.51 -1.53 8.46
C TRP A 73 -2.62 -1.26 7.45
N LEU A 74 -2.92 -2.24 6.58
CA LEU A 74 -3.94 -2.10 5.54
C LEU A 74 -5.35 -2.02 6.13
N GLU A 75 -5.65 -2.83 7.15
CA GLU A 75 -6.90 -2.74 7.90
C GLU A 75 -7.09 -1.35 8.52
N ARG A 76 -6.03 -0.78 9.12
CA ARG A 76 -6.11 0.53 9.78
C ARG A 76 -6.26 1.69 8.79
N LEU A 77 -5.95 1.49 7.52
CA LEU A 77 -6.21 2.46 6.46
C LEU A 77 -7.64 2.37 5.93
N LEU A 78 -8.28 1.18 6.03
CA LEU A 78 -9.66 0.97 5.62
C LEU A 78 -10.69 1.53 6.62
N TYR A 79 -10.34 1.60 7.91
CA TYR A 79 -11.20 2.04 9.02
C TYR A 79 -10.70 3.30 9.72
#